data_AF-A0A348YNE3-F1
#
_entry.id   AF-A0A348YNE3-F1
#
_cell.length_a   1.000
_cell.length_b   1.000
_cell.length_c   1.000
_cell.angle_alpha   90.00
_cell.angle_beta   90.00
_cell.angle_gamma   90.00
#
_symmetry.space_group_name_H-M   'P 1'
#
loop_
_entity.id
_entity.type
_entity.pdbx_description
1 polymer ?
#
loop_
_entity_poly.entity_id
_entity_poly.type
_entity_poly.pdbx_seq_one_letter_code
_entity_poly.pdbx_strand_id
1 'polypeptide(L)'
;MMHMTFRWYGPDQDPVTLEQIRQIPGMEGVITALHEIPAGEVWPEEKVRERVAIVEKSGLKLMGVESINIHEDIKYGANTRDRLIDNYIKSLEAVGKCGIRMVCYNFMPVFD
;
A
#
# COMPACT_ATOMS: atom_id res chain seq x y z
N MET A 1 18.73 -0.18 -12.10
CA MET A 1 19.10 1.01 -11.31
C MET A 1 18.54 0.82 -9.91
N MET A 2 19.19 1.33 -8.86
CA MET A 2 18.69 1.24 -7.48
C MET A 2 17.77 2.43 -7.21
N HIS A 3 16.57 2.20 -6.67
CA HIS A 3 15.65 3.25 -6.25
C HIS A 3 15.64 3.35 -4.73
N MET A 4 15.96 4.52 -4.18
CA MET A 4 15.88 4.76 -2.74
C MET A 4 14.46 5.15 -2.35
N THR A 5 13.89 4.41 -1.41
CA THR A 5 12.51 4.61 -0.95
C THR A 5 12.42 4.66 0.57
N PHE A 6 11.41 5.35 1.09
CA PHE A 6 11.10 5.43 2.51
C PHE A 6 9.70 4.87 2.79
N ARG A 7 9.49 4.14 3.89
CA ARG A 7 8.13 3.71 4.28
C ARG A 7 7.42 4.87 4.99
N TRP A 8 6.24 5.23 4.50
CA TRP A 8 5.43 6.33 5.04
C TRP A 8 4.02 5.83 5.35
N TYR A 9 3.52 6.07 6.57
CA TYR A 9 2.23 5.53 7.04
C TYR A 9 1.00 6.37 6.64
N GLY A 10 1.20 7.47 5.93
CA GLY A 10 0.11 8.33 5.46
C GLY A 10 -0.03 9.62 6.27
N PRO A 11 -0.92 10.51 5.83
CA PRO A 11 -0.98 11.90 6.31
C PRO A 11 -1.39 12.03 7.77
N ASP A 12 -2.25 11.13 8.27
CA ASP A 12 -2.83 11.23 9.61
C ASP A 12 -2.13 10.33 10.65
N GLN A 13 -1.32 9.36 10.19
CA GLN A 13 -0.72 8.34 11.05
C GLN A 13 0.78 8.51 11.24
N ASP A 14 1.48 9.08 10.25
CA ASP A 14 2.93 9.23 10.31
C ASP A 14 3.34 10.60 10.86
N PRO A 15 4.06 10.70 11.98
CA PRO A 15 4.62 11.97 12.44
C PRO A 15 5.72 12.50 11.50
N VAL A 16 6.31 11.66 10.65
CA VAL A 16 7.29 12.05 9.64
C VAL A 16 6.56 12.50 8.38
N THR A 17 6.72 13.77 8.01
CA THR A 17 6.03 14.34 6.85
C THR A 17 6.75 14.00 5.54
N LEU A 18 6.01 14.00 4.43
CA LEU A 18 6.62 13.88 3.09
C LEU A 18 7.64 15.00 2.80
N GLU A 19 7.45 16.18 3.39
CA GLU A 19 8.42 17.27 3.28
C GLU A 19 9.74 16.97 4.02
N GLN A 20 9.70 16.26 5.15
CA GLN A 20 10.92 15.78 5.81
C GLN A 20 11.56 14.66 5.00
N ILE A 21 10.77 13.72 4.48
CA ILE A 21 11.27 12.58 3.70
C ILE A 21 12.01 13.06 2.43
N ARG A 22 11.46 14.04 1.69
CA ARG A 22 12.10 14.56 0.46
C ARG A 22 13.45 15.24 0.70
N GLN A 23 13.77 15.61 1.94
CA GLN A 23 15.06 16.22 2.29
C GLN A 23 16.19 15.18 2.41
N ILE A 24 15.86 13.88 2.47
CA ILE A 24 16.85 12.80 2.55
C ILE A 24 17.62 12.71 1.21
N PRO A 25 18.97 12.80 1.22
CA PRO A 25 19.76 12.75 -0.01
C PRO A 25 19.50 11.48 -0.82
N GLY A 26 19.17 11.66 -2.11
CA GLY A 26 18.94 10.56 -3.04
C GLY A 26 17.57 9.88 -2.92
N MET A 27 16.66 10.37 -2.07
CA MET A 27 15.32 9.82 -1.94
C MET A 27 14.49 10.07 -3.21
N GLU A 28 13.93 9.01 -3.78
CA GLU A 28 13.11 9.10 -5.01
C GLU A 28 11.61 8.96 -4.75
N GLY A 29 11.23 8.29 -3.67
CA GLY A 29 9.84 7.98 -3.43
C GLY A 29 9.57 7.33 -2.08
N VAL A 30 8.31 6.96 -1.90
CA VAL A 30 7.84 6.26 -0.70
C VAL A 30 7.15 4.96 -1.04
N ILE A 31 7.09 4.09 -0.05
CA ILE A 31 6.22 2.92 0.01
C ILE A 31 5.17 3.18 1.10
N THR A 32 3.89 2.90 0.84
CA THR A 32 2.80 3.17 1.80
C THR A 32 1.70 2.11 1.70
N ALA A 33 0.65 2.22 2.52
CA ALA A 33 -0.58 1.45 2.39
C ALA A 33 -1.81 2.29 2.78
N LEU A 34 -2.99 1.77 2.49
CA LEU A 34 -4.27 2.34 2.91
C LEU A 34 -4.69 1.71 4.24
N HIS A 35 -4.03 2.11 5.33
CA HIS A 35 -4.25 1.58 6.68
C HIS A 35 -5.67 1.81 7.23
N GLU A 36 -6.40 2.75 6.65
CA GLU A 36 -7.80 3.03 6.94
C GLU A 36 -8.76 1.95 6.40
N ILE A 37 -8.30 1.07 5.49
CA ILE A 37 -9.11 0.01 4.88
C ILE A 37 -8.85 -1.32 5.62
N PRO A 38 -9.88 -1.96 6.21
CA PRO A 38 -9.73 -3.25 6.87
C PRO A 38 -9.18 -4.35 5.95
N ALA A 39 -8.48 -5.33 6.53
CA ALA A 39 -8.01 -6.50 5.79
C ALA A 39 -9.20 -7.23 5.14
N GLY A 40 -9.03 -7.70 3.90
CA GLY A 40 -10.07 -8.40 3.14
C GLY A 40 -11.08 -7.50 2.43
N GLU A 41 -11.11 -6.19 2.72
CA GLU A 41 -11.92 -5.22 1.98
C GLU A 41 -11.22 -4.76 0.70
N VAL A 42 -12.02 -4.45 -0.32
CA VAL A 42 -11.50 -3.98 -1.61
C VAL A 42 -10.94 -2.56 -1.45
N TRP A 43 -9.75 -2.32 -1.97
CA TRP A 43 -9.19 -0.97 -2.09
C TRP A 43 -9.86 -0.24 -3.25
N PRO A 44 -10.61 0.85 -3.01
CA PRO A 44 -11.19 1.64 -4.08
C PRO A 44 -10.10 2.32 -4.91
N GLU A 45 -10.20 2.28 -6.24
CA GLU A 45 -9.24 2.96 -7.12
C GLU A 45 -9.09 4.44 -6.80
N GLU A 46 -10.18 5.11 -6.43
CA GLU A 46 -10.16 6.52 -6.02
C GLU A 46 -9.24 6.76 -4.82
N LYS A 47 -9.24 5.87 -3.82
CA LYS A 47 -8.39 5.99 -2.63
C LYS A 47 -6.93 5.75 -2.95
N VAL A 48 -6.64 4.79 -3.83
CA VAL A 48 -5.27 4.58 -4.33
C VAL A 48 -4.79 5.83 -5.08
N ARG A 49 -5.62 6.39 -5.97
CA ARG A 49 -5.32 7.59 -6.75
C ARG A 49 -5.13 8.82 -5.86
N GLU A 50 -5.94 8.98 -4.83
CA GLU A 50 -5.80 10.01 -3.80
C GLU A 50 -4.42 9.92 -3.12
N ARG A 51 -4.02 8.71 -2.70
CA ARG A 51 -2.72 8.48 -2.08
C ARG A 51 -1.55 8.78 -3.01
N VAL A 52 -1.63 8.36 -4.28
CA VAL A 52 -0.65 8.72 -5.32
C VAL A 52 -0.54 10.24 -5.42
N ALA A 53 -1.67 10.95 -5.55
CA ALA A 53 -1.68 12.41 -5.71
C ALA A 53 -1.07 13.15 -4.51
N ILE A 54 -1.33 12.68 -3.27
CA ILE A 54 -0.72 13.25 -2.06
C ILE A 54 0.80 13.13 -2.11
N VAL A 55 1.31 11.94 -2.45
CA VAL A 55 2.75 11.68 -2.56
C VAL A 55 3.39 12.52 -3.67
N GLU A 56 2.81 12.50 -4.88
CA GLU A 56 3.34 13.24 -6.03
C GLU A 56 3.35 14.75 -5.83
N LYS A 57 2.35 15.29 -5.11
CA LYS A 57 2.31 16.72 -4.73
C LYS A 57 3.51 17.14 -3.87
N SER A 58 4.14 16.21 -3.15
CA SER A 58 5.36 16.47 -2.37
C SER A 58 6.66 16.42 -3.18
N GLY A 59 6.58 16.04 -4.47
CA GLY A 59 7.73 15.84 -5.35
C GLY A 59 8.37 14.45 -5.24
N LEU A 60 7.74 13.52 -4.51
CA LEU A 60 8.15 12.12 -4.39
C LEU A 60 7.28 11.21 -5.27
N LYS A 61 7.75 10.01 -5.59
CA LYS A 61 6.94 8.99 -6.29
C LYS A 61 6.35 7.99 -5.30
N LEU A 62 5.14 7.49 -5.56
CA LEU A 62 4.65 6.30 -4.87
C LEU A 62 5.20 5.05 -5.59
N MET A 63 6.25 4.45 -5.02
CA MET A 63 7.04 3.41 -5.70
C MET A 63 6.51 1.99 -5.48
N GLY A 64 5.62 1.80 -4.52
CA GLY A 64 5.04 0.51 -4.20
C GLY A 64 4.09 0.58 -3.01
N VAL A 65 3.44 -0.55 -2.74
CA VAL A 65 2.55 -0.74 -1.61
C VAL A 65 3.16 -1.72 -0.62
N GLU A 66 3.14 -1.38 0.67
CA GLU A 66 3.50 -2.27 1.77
C GLU A 66 2.62 -1.97 3.00
N SER A 67 1.53 -2.70 3.23
CA SER A 67 1.05 -3.92 2.55
C SER A 67 -0.43 -3.85 2.16
N ILE A 68 -0.82 -4.65 1.16
CA ILE A 68 -2.21 -5.10 1.06
C ILE A 68 -2.31 -6.35 1.92
N ASN A 69 -3.00 -6.24 3.05
CA ASN A 69 -3.05 -7.32 4.04
C ASN A 69 -3.84 -8.52 3.53
N ILE A 70 -3.28 -9.71 3.76
CA ILE A 70 -3.93 -10.99 3.47
C ILE A 70 -4.81 -11.33 4.68
N HIS A 71 -6.12 -11.43 4.46
CA HIS A 71 -7.07 -11.76 5.51
C HIS A 71 -6.80 -13.16 6.09
N GLU A 72 -6.99 -13.35 7.40
CA GLU A 72 -6.70 -14.61 8.11
C GLU A 72 -7.42 -15.82 7.48
N ASP A 73 -8.69 -15.66 7.10
CA ASP A 73 -9.47 -16.70 6.40
C ASP A 73 -8.79 -17.26 5.15
N ILE A 74 -7.97 -16.45 4.46
CA ILE A 74 -7.12 -16.93 3.36
C ILE A 74 -5.99 -17.79 3.92
N LYS A 75 -5.33 -17.34 4.99
CA LYS A 75 -4.17 -18.00 5.61
C LYS A 75 -4.48 -19.40 6.12
N TYR A 76 -5.61 -19.59 6.80
CA TYR A 76 -6.03 -20.90 7.30
C TYR A 76 -7.06 -21.62 6.42
N GLY A 77 -7.43 -21.03 5.29
CA GLY A 77 -8.21 -21.70 4.24
C GLY A 77 -9.70 -21.87 4.54
N ALA A 78 -10.35 -20.90 5.18
CA ALA A 78 -11.78 -20.90 5.47
C ALA A 78 -12.66 -20.90 4.21
N ASN A 79 -13.95 -21.20 4.37
CA ASN A 79 -14.93 -21.21 3.27
C ASN A 79 -15.12 -19.82 2.61
N THR A 80 -14.77 -18.74 3.31
CA THR A 80 -14.83 -17.34 2.85
C THR A 80 -13.63 -16.92 2.01
N ARG A 81 -12.57 -17.75 1.93
CA ARG A 81 -11.29 -17.38 1.32
C ARG A 81 -11.42 -16.96 -0.14
N ASP A 82 -12.27 -17.62 -0.94
CA ASP A 82 -12.36 -17.36 -2.38
C ASP A 82 -12.90 -15.95 -2.63
N ARG A 83 -13.93 -15.52 -1.89
CA ARG A 83 -14.42 -14.14 -1.91
C ARG A 83 -13.34 -13.12 -1.52
N LEU A 84 -12.52 -13.47 -0.53
CA LEU A 84 -11.46 -12.58 -0.03
C LEU A 84 -10.28 -12.50 -1.01
N ILE A 85 -9.97 -13.59 -1.72
CA ILE A 85 -9.01 -13.61 -2.83
C ILE A 85 -9.53 -12.73 -3.97
N ASP A 86 -10.80 -12.81 -4.33
CA ASP A 86 -11.41 -11.92 -5.33
C ASP A 86 -11.29 -10.44 -4.93
N ASN A 87 -11.50 -10.13 -3.65
CA ASN A 87 -11.30 -8.78 -3.14
C ASN A 87 -9.84 -8.33 -3.23
N TYR A 88 -8.89 -9.22 -2.89
CA TYR A 88 -7.46 -8.96 -3.01
C TYR A 88 -7.05 -8.68 -4.46
N ILE A 89 -7.57 -9.46 -5.42
CA ILE A 89 -7.34 -9.26 -6.86
C ILE A 89 -7.85 -7.88 -7.30
N LYS A 90 -9.07 -7.48 -6.89
CA LYS A 90 -9.59 -6.13 -7.20
C LYS A 90 -8.72 -5.01 -6.64
N SER A 91 -8.17 -5.19 -5.43
CA SER A 91 -7.21 -4.24 -4.85
C SER A 91 -5.92 -4.17 -5.67
N LEU A 92 -5.38 -5.31 -6.12
CA LEU A 92 -4.21 -5.36 -7.01
C LEU A 92 -4.49 -4.68 -8.37
N GLU A 93 -5.67 -4.88 -8.94
CA GLU A 93 -6.10 -4.21 -10.17
C GLU A 93 -6.16 -2.68 -9.99
N ALA A 94 -6.73 -2.21 -8.88
CA ALA A 94 -6.80 -0.78 -8.55
C ALA A 94 -5.39 -0.16 -8.44
N VAL A 95 -4.50 -0.83 -7.70
CA VAL A 95 -3.08 -0.46 -7.56
C VAL A 95 -2.38 -0.44 -8.93
N GLY A 96 -2.64 -1.45 -9.76
CA GLY A 96 -2.12 -1.55 -11.13
C GLY A 96 -2.62 -0.43 -12.05
N LYS A 97 -3.89 -0.05 -11.99
CA LYS A 97 -4.46 1.07 -12.77
C LYS A 97 -3.86 2.41 -12.37
N CYS A 98 -3.44 2.56 -11.11
CA CYS A 98 -2.72 3.74 -10.61
C CYS A 98 -1.22 3.74 -10.93
N GLY A 99 -0.73 2.80 -11.74
CA GLY A 99 0.67 2.79 -12.20
C GLY A 99 1.67 2.17 -11.22
N ILE A 100 1.19 1.68 -10.06
CA ILE A 100 2.04 1.02 -9.07
C ILE A 100 2.28 -0.43 -9.52
N ARG A 101 3.53 -0.90 -9.41
CA ARG A 101 3.96 -2.21 -9.95
C ARG A 101 4.63 -3.12 -8.92
N MET A 102 4.73 -2.66 -7.68
CA MET A 102 5.31 -3.41 -6.57
C MET A 102 4.31 -3.44 -5.41
N VAL A 103 4.01 -4.65 -4.94
CA VAL A 103 3.19 -4.90 -3.76
C VAL A 103 3.93 -5.88 -2.87
N CYS A 104 4.31 -5.42 -1.68
CA CYS A 104 4.87 -6.23 -0.62
C CYS A 104 3.73 -6.78 0.26
N TYR A 105 3.85 -8.04 0.66
CA TYR A 105 2.88 -8.73 1.50
C TYR A 105 3.59 -9.78 2.36
N ASN A 106 2.91 -10.26 3.40
CA ASN A 106 3.36 -11.39 4.21
C ASN A 106 2.25 -12.43 4.37
N PHE A 107 2.60 -13.60 4.89
CA PHE A 107 1.68 -14.69 5.20
C PHE A 107 1.88 -15.19 6.64
N MET A 108 2.18 -14.27 7.56
CA MET A 108 2.37 -14.59 8.98
C MET A 108 1.01 -14.88 9.63
N PRO A 109 0.79 -16.05 10.25
CA PRO A 109 -0.48 -16.34 10.90
C PRO A 109 -0.58 -15.62 12.25
N VAL A 110 -1.78 -15.15 12.62
CA VAL A 110 -2.14 -14.60 13.95
C VAL A 110 -1.51 -13.25 14.31
N PHE A 111 -0.24 -13.01 14.00
CA PHE A 111 0.46 -11.75 14.30
C PHE A 111 0.93 -11.08 13.02
N ASP A 112 0.25 -10.00 12.64
CA ASP A 112 0.59 -9.08 11.54
C ASP A 112 0.90 -7.68 12.12
#